data_AF-A0A854XFP9-F1
#
_entry.id   AF-A0A854XFP9-F1
#
_cell.length_a   1.000
_cell.length_b   1.000
_cell.length_c   1.000
_cell.angle_alpha   90.00
_cell.angle_beta   90.00
_cell.angle_gamma   90.00
#
_symmetry.space_group_name_H-M   'P 1'
#
loop_
_entity.id
_entity.type
_entity.pdbx_description
1 polymer ?
#
loop_
_entity_poly.entity_id
_entity_poly.type
_entity_poly.pdbx_seq_one_letter_code
_entity_poly.pdbx_strand_id
1 'polypeptide(L)'
;MIGAELLSSTSLTLGWLIYLPVLLWAICRTPWVELFTDSRRQHLLFGTVFALFLLWMVRRDFDTGVSYHFIGMTAVTLLLDWPLAIIGGLVAQLGLVLLGRQDLAAVGVNGTLLILLPVLITECVAILVERAQPRNPFVYIFCSGFFAAALSALLCLTLSLGLLWYDGLFAMPEWLEDFIGYLWLLIFPEAFINGMVISALVVFSPEWLETFNRTRYLSAPWKDDDPKS
;
A
#
# COMPACT_ATOMS: atom_id res chain seq x y z
N MET A 1 -6.77 2.23 -11.37
CA MET A 1 -5.70 2.76 -12.25
C MET A 1 -6.28 3.73 -13.25
N ILE A 2 -5.45 4.64 -13.76
CA ILE A 2 -5.78 5.65 -14.76
C ILE A 2 -5.09 5.28 -16.08
N GLY A 3 -5.85 5.23 -17.18
CA GLY A 3 -5.32 5.05 -18.55
C GLY A 3 -4.50 6.25 -19.02
N ALA A 4 -3.56 6.02 -19.94
CA ALA A 4 -2.67 7.08 -20.41
C ALA A 4 -3.39 8.19 -21.20
N GLU A 5 -4.48 7.82 -21.88
CA GLU A 5 -5.34 8.71 -22.66
C GLU A 5 -6.05 9.79 -21.82
N LEU A 6 -6.17 9.56 -20.52
CA LEU A 6 -6.81 10.48 -19.58
C LEU A 6 -5.83 11.46 -18.92
N LEU A 7 -4.54 11.35 -19.23
CA LEU A 7 -3.49 12.12 -18.58
C LEU A 7 -2.78 13.02 -19.60
N SER A 8 -2.57 14.27 -19.22
CA SER A 8 -1.79 15.20 -20.02
C SER A 8 -0.33 14.75 -20.10
N SER A 9 0.38 15.18 -21.15
CA SER A 9 1.82 14.92 -21.27
C SER A 9 2.62 15.45 -20.07
N THR A 10 2.20 16.57 -19.50
CA THR A 10 2.75 17.14 -18.26
C THR A 10 2.52 16.19 -17.08
N SER A 11 1.31 15.67 -16.87
CA SER A 11 1.01 14.74 -15.78
C SER A 11 1.77 13.43 -15.91
N LEU A 12 1.88 12.89 -17.11
CA LEU A 12 2.67 11.69 -17.40
C LEU A 12 4.15 11.89 -17.09
N THR A 13 4.74 13.00 -17.55
CA THR A 13 6.16 13.31 -17.29
C THR A 13 6.43 13.56 -15.81
N LEU A 14 5.57 14.31 -15.11
CA LEU A 14 5.66 14.53 -13.67
C LEU A 14 5.55 13.23 -12.88
N GLY A 15 4.62 12.34 -13.27
CA GLY A 15 4.48 11.02 -12.66
C GLY A 15 5.78 10.23 -12.73
N TRP A 16 6.45 10.19 -13.88
CA TRP A 16 7.76 9.55 -14.01
C TRP A 16 8.89 10.26 -13.25
N LEU A 17 8.90 11.60 -13.24
CA LEU A 17 9.87 12.40 -12.49
C LEU A 17 9.78 12.21 -10.98
N ILE A 18 8.60 11.90 -10.45
CA ILE A 18 8.41 11.56 -9.03
C ILE A 18 8.73 10.08 -8.79
N TYR A 19 8.22 9.20 -9.65
CA TYR A 19 8.30 7.76 -9.42
C TYR A 19 9.73 7.22 -9.53
N LEU A 20 10.51 7.63 -10.53
CA LEU A 20 11.85 7.11 -10.78
C LEU A 20 12.84 7.41 -9.66
N PRO A 21 12.99 8.64 -9.15
CA PRO A 21 13.94 8.92 -8.08
C PRO A 21 13.65 8.11 -6.81
N VAL A 22 12.36 7.98 -6.46
CA VAL A 22 11.96 7.19 -5.28
C VAL A 22 12.20 5.70 -5.50
N LEU A 23 11.94 5.19 -6.71
CA LEU A 23 12.24 3.81 -7.07
C LEU A 23 13.74 3.52 -6.99
N LEU A 24 14.58 4.39 -7.56
CA LEU A 24 16.03 4.26 -7.47
C LEU A 24 16.51 4.31 -6.02
N TRP A 25 15.91 5.18 -5.21
CA TRP A 25 16.19 5.25 -3.79
C TRP A 25 15.81 3.97 -3.04
N ALA A 26 14.64 3.39 -3.34
CA ALA A 26 14.20 2.11 -2.79
C ALA A 26 15.15 0.96 -3.18
N ILE A 27 15.58 0.92 -4.44
CA ILE A 27 16.58 -0.04 -4.94
C ILE A 27 17.90 0.11 -4.15
N CYS A 28 18.39 1.32 -3.96
CA CYS A 28 19.63 1.56 -3.20
C CYS A 28 19.51 1.23 -1.70
N ARG A 29 18.31 1.35 -1.12
CA ARG A 29 18.05 1.09 0.30
C ARG A 29 17.71 -0.36 0.62
N THR A 30 17.38 -1.14 -0.39
CA THR A 30 17.03 -2.55 -0.21
C THR A 30 18.24 -3.35 0.28
N PRO A 31 18.11 -4.15 1.36
CA PRO A 31 19.19 -5.00 1.86
C PRO A 31 19.35 -6.24 0.95
N TRP A 32 19.93 -6.05 -0.24
CA TRP A 32 20.05 -7.07 -1.26
C TRP A 32 20.77 -8.34 -0.78
N VAL A 33 21.82 -8.19 0.02
CA VAL A 33 22.56 -9.34 0.56
C VAL A 33 21.64 -10.21 1.40
N GLU A 34 20.91 -9.62 2.35
CA GLU A 34 19.97 -10.35 3.21
C GLU A 34 18.87 -11.02 2.40
N LEU A 35 18.32 -10.32 1.40
CA LEU A 35 17.31 -10.87 0.49
C LEU A 35 17.82 -12.08 -0.29
N PHE A 36 19.05 -12.05 -0.80
CA PHE A 36 19.60 -13.18 -1.56
C PHE A 36 20.08 -14.34 -0.69
N THR A 37 20.39 -14.08 0.58
CA THR A 37 20.84 -15.12 1.52
C THR A 37 19.69 -15.79 2.28
N ASP A 38 18.56 -15.12 2.49
CA ASP A 38 17.44 -15.63 3.28
C ASP A 38 16.27 -16.07 2.38
N SER A 39 16.09 -17.38 2.23
CA SER A 39 14.97 -17.96 1.48
C SER A 39 13.60 -17.55 2.02
N ARG A 40 13.46 -17.28 3.32
CA ARG A 40 12.18 -16.82 3.90
C ARG A 40 11.77 -15.48 3.34
N ARG A 41 12.71 -14.52 3.28
CA ARG A 41 12.46 -13.18 2.70
C ARG A 41 12.15 -13.24 1.22
N GLN A 42 12.79 -14.16 0.48
CA GLN A 42 12.46 -14.42 -0.92
C GLN A 42 11.03 -14.92 -1.08
N HIS A 43 10.63 -15.94 -0.31
CA HIS A 43 9.26 -16.46 -0.37
C HIS A 43 8.23 -15.41 0.03
N LEU A 44 8.51 -14.58 1.04
CA LEU A 44 7.64 -13.47 1.41
C LEU A 44 7.52 -12.45 0.27
N LEU A 45 8.63 -12.03 -0.33
CA LEU A 45 8.62 -11.11 -1.46
C LEU A 45 7.86 -11.68 -2.66
N PHE A 46 8.20 -12.88 -3.12
CA PHE A 46 7.55 -13.49 -4.28
C PHE A 46 6.07 -13.81 -4.01
N GLY A 47 5.75 -14.30 -2.81
CA GLY A 47 4.38 -14.57 -2.39
C GLY A 47 3.53 -13.31 -2.34
N THR A 48 4.06 -12.21 -1.78
CA THR A 48 3.36 -10.92 -1.74
C THR A 48 3.23 -10.28 -3.12
N VAL A 49 4.27 -10.29 -3.97
CA VAL A 49 4.18 -9.83 -5.35
C VAL A 49 3.11 -10.61 -6.12
N PHE A 50 3.08 -11.93 -5.99
CA PHE A 50 2.09 -12.77 -6.65
C PHE A 50 0.67 -12.49 -6.13
N ALA A 51 0.48 -12.40 -4.81
CA ALA A 51 -0.81 -12.08 -4.22
C ALA A 51 -1.29 -10.68 -4.63
N LEU A 52 -0.39 -9.69 -4.65
CA LEU A 52 -0.68 -8.32 -5.07
C LEU A 52 -1.07 -8.25 -6.54
N PHE A 53 -0.35 -8.96 -7.41
CA PHE A 53 -0.68 -9.09 -8.82
C PHE A 53 -2.07 -9.70 -9.02
N LEU A 54 -2.38 -10.81 -8.33
CA LEU A 54 -3.72 -11.41 -8.37
C LEU A 54 -4.81 -10.46 -7.85
N LEU A 55 -4.51 -9.74 -6.75
CA LEU A 55 -5.44 -8.76 -6.19
C LEU A 55 -5.73 -7.64 -7.20
N TRP A 56 -4.72 -7.14 -7.90
CA TRP A 56 -4.89 -6.10 -8.92
C TRP A 56 -5.52 -6.62 -10.21
N MET A 57 -5.49 -7.93 -10.47
CA MET A 57 -6.31 -8.55 -11.51
C MET A 57 -7.80 -8.57 -11.15
N VAL A 58 -8.16 -8.58 -9.86
CA VAL A 58 -9.54 -8.40 -9.40
C VAL A 58 -9.89 -6.92 -9.49
N ARG A 59 -10.23 -6.50 -10.71
CA ARG A 59 -10.53 -5.11 -11.05
C ARG A 59 -11.80 -4.97 -11.86
N ARG A 60 -12.40 -3.79 -11.79
CA ARG A 60 -13.48 -3.35 -12.66
C ARG A 60 -12.93 -2.26 -13.57
N ASP A 61 -12.82 -2.58 -14.86
CA ASP A 61 -12.46 -1.64 -15.92
C ASP A 61 -13.69 -0.89 -16.42
N PHE A 62 -13.59 0.41 -16.69
CA PHE A 62 -14.67 1.20 -17.28
C PHE A 62 -14.27 1.64 -18.69
N ASP A 63 -15.27 1.79 -19.56
CA ASP A 63 -15.07 2.24 -20.94
C ASP A 63 -14.52 3.68 -21.02
N THR A 64 -14.53 4.40 -19.89
CA THR A 64 -14.00 5.74 -19.74
C THR A 64 -12.48 5.79 -19.52
N GLY A 65 -11.77 4.65 -19.46
CA GLY A 65 -10.32 4.60 -19.29
C GLY A 65 -9.81 4.51 -17.84
N VAL A 66 -10.73 4.52 -16.86
CA VAL A 66 -10.41 4.32 -15.44
C VAL A 66 -10.74 2.90 -15.00
N SER A 67 -10.08 2.45 -13.93
CA SER A 67 -10.36 1.16 -13.29
C SER A 67 -10.31 1.24 -11.78
N TYR A 68 -11.15 0.44 -11.12
CA TYR A 68 -11.10 0.23 -9.68
C TYR A 68 -10.54 -1.15 -9.36
N HIS A 69 -9.65 -1.21 -8.38
CA HIS A 69 -9.13 -2.43 -7.80
C HIS A 69 -8.72 -2.15 -6.35
N PHE A 70 -8.54 -3.20 -5.57
CA PHE A 70 -7.95 -3.11 -4.24
C PHE A 70 -6.44 -2.86 -4.34
N ILE A 71 -5.90 -2.07 -3.42
CA ILE A 71 -4.51 -1.61 -3.46
C ILE A 71 -3.59 -2.61 -2.76
N GLY A 72 -3.90 -3.02 -1.53
CA GLY A 72 -3.15 -4.02 -0.75
C GLY A 72 -1.75 -3.59 -0.29
N MET A 73 -1.31 -2.37 -0.62
CA MET A 73 0.06 -1.92 -0.38
C MET A 73 0.36 -1.67 1.11
N THR A 74 -0.63 -1.37 1.94
CA THR A 74 -0.43 -1.22 3.39
C THR A 74 0.05 -2.52 4.01
N ALA A 75 -0.61 -3.65 3.71
CA ALA A 75 -0.18 -4.95 4.20
C ALA A 75 1.22 -5.32 3.70
N VAL A 76 1.51 -5.07 2.42
CA VAL A 76 2.84 -5.33 1.83
C VAL A 76 3.92 -4.48 2.49
N THR A 77 3.63 -3.23 2.80
CA THR A 77 4.57 -2.30 3.46
C THR A 77 4.93 -2.79 4.85
N LEU A 78 3.94 -3.17 5.66
CA LEU A 78 4.19 -3.69 7.01
C LEU A 78 4.87 -5.07 7.03
N LEU A 79 4.70 -5.85 5.95
CA LEU A 79 5.33 -7.17 5.76
C LEU A 79 6.79 -7.05 5.33
N LEU A 80 7.10 -6.17 4.37
CA LEU A 80 8.39 -6.16 3.69
C LEU A 80 9.27 -4.96 4.02
N ASP A 81 8.76 -4.00 4.79
CA ASP A 81 9.31 -2.64 4.90
C ASP A 81 9.21 -1.87 3.57
N TRP A 82 9.35 -0.54 3.63
CA TRP A 82 9.09 0.35 2.50
C TRP A 82 9.93 0.10 1.23
N PRO A 83 11.24 -0.27 1.27
CA PRO A 83 12.03 -0.39 0.04
C PRO A 83 11.56 -1.58 -0.79
N LEU A 84 11.39 -2.74 -0.15
CA LEU A 84 10.93 -3.96 -0.80
C LEU A 84 9.46 -3.88 -1.19
N ALA A 85 8.62 -3.17 -0.43
CA ALA A 85 7.24 -2.93 -0.81
C ALA A 85 7.14 -2.16 -2.14
N ILE A 86 7.94 -1.09 -2.33
CA ILE A 86 7.97 -0.33 -3.58
C ILE A 86 8.42 -1.22 -4.75
N ILE A 87 9.48 -2.01 -4.57
CA ILE A 87 9.98 -2.93 -5.60
C ILE A 87 8.94 -4.00 -5.92
N GLY A 88 8.32 -4.60 -4.90
CA GLY A 88 7.28 -5.62 -5.06
C GLY A 88 6.05 -5.08 -5.80
N GLY A 89 5.62 -3.86 -5.45
CA GLY A 89 4.57 -3.13 -6.14
C GLY A 89 4.91 -2.87 -7.61
N LEU A 90 6.15 -2.43 -7.90
CA LEU A 90 6.62 -2.24 -9.28
C LEU A 90 6.56 -3.56 -10.07
N VAL A 91 7.05 -4.66 -9.51
CA VAL A 91 7.05 -5.96 -10.21
C VAL A 91 5.61 -6.42 -10.51
N ALA A 92 4.70 -6.28 -9.55
CA ALA A 92 3.28 -6.55 -9.78
C ALA A 92 2.69 -5.64 -10.87
N GLN A 93 3.05 -4.36 -10.88
CA GLN A 93 2.60 -3.38 -11.87
C GLN A 93 3.11 -3.70 -13.27
N LEU A 94 4.38 -4.09 -13.40
CA LEU A 94 4.96 -4.53 -14.66
C LEU A 94 4.26 -5.79 -15.20
N GLY A 95 3.84 -6.71 -14.32
CA GLY A 95 3.00 -7.85 -14.70
C GLY A 95 1.70 -7.41 -15.40
N LEU A 96 1.04 -6.36 -14.92
CA LEU A 96 -0.16 -5.81 -15.54
C LEU A 96 0.13 -5.14 -16.88
N VAL A 97 1.25 -4.43 -17.01
CA VAL A 97 1.70 -3.84 -18.28
C VAL A 97 1.94 -4.94 -19.33
N LEU A 98 2.61 -6.04 -18.93
CA LEU A 98 2.87 -7.18 -19.81
C LEU A 98 1.59 -7.87 -20.29
N LEU A 99 0.53 -7.85 -19.49
CA LEU A 99 -0.79 -8.37 -19.86
C LEU A 99 -1.67 -7.35 -20.60
N GLY A 100 -1.15 -6.16 -20.91
CA GLY A 100 -1.91 -5.09 -21.57
C GLY A 100 -3.06 -4.53 -20.72
N ARG A 101 -3.00 -4.70 -19.39
CA ARG A 101 -4.00 -4.18 -18.44
C ARG A 101 -3.68 -2.76 -17.94
N GLN A 102 -2.48 -2.27 -18.24
CA GLN A 102 -2.04 -0.93 -17.88
C GLN A 102 -1.07 -0.42 -18.94
N ASP A 103 -1.20 0.85 -19.32
CA ASP A 103 -0.27 1.47 -20.26
C ASP A 103 1.07 1.77 -19.60
N LEU A 104 2.15 1.54 -20.35
CA LEU A 104 3.51 1.86 -19.92
C LEU A 104 3.66 3.36 -19.62
N ALA A 105 3.04 4.23 -20.43
CA ALA A 105 3.11 5.68 -20.24
C ALA A 105 2.55 6.09 -18.88
N ALA A 106 1.45 5.47 -18.44
CA ALA A 106 0.78 5.78 -17.17
C ALA A 106 1.42 5.09 -15.94
N VAL A 107 2.49 4.30 -16.11
CA VAL A 107 3.17 3.61 -14.99
C VAL A 107 3.65 4.60 -13.94
N GLY A 108 4.28 5.71 -14.33
CA GLY A 108 4.79 6.70 -13.37
C GLY A 108 3.70 7.30 -12.49
N VAL A 109 2.58 7.70 -13.08
CA VAL A 109 1.44 8.27 -12.35
C VAL A 109 0.77 7.21 -11.46
N ASN A 110 0.43 6.04 -12.02
CA ASN A 110 -0.20 4.97 -11.25
C ASN A 110 0.72 4.44 -10.15
N GLY A 111 2.02 4.32 -10.39
CA GLY A 111 2.99 3.90 -9.38
C GLY A 111 3.14 4.93 -8.27
N THR A 112 3.14 6.22 -8.59
CA THR A 112 3.15 7.28 -7.57
C THR A 112 1.90 7.24 -6.69
N LEU A 113 0.72 7.15 -7.31
CA LEU A 113 -0.55 7.19 -6.60
C LEU A 113 -0.88 5.88 -5.86
N LEU A 114 -0.60 4.73 -6.45
CA LEU A 114 -1.07 3.42 -5.97
C LEU A 114 0.01 2.57 -5.30
N ILE A 115 1.28 3.00 -5.34
CA ILE A 115 2.40 2.32 -4.67
C ILE A 115 3.06 3.28 -3.68
N LEU A 116 3.65 4.38 -4.18
CA LEU A 116 4.46 5.27 -3.33
C LEU A 116 3.63 5.94 -2.25
N LEU A 117 2.47 6.48 -2.60
CA LEU A 117 1.61 7.17 -1.65
C LEU A 117 1.09 6.22 -0.53
N PRO A 118 0.55 5.03 -0.83
CA PRO A 118 0.22 4.03 0.20
C PRO A 118 1.38 3.64 1.10
N VAL A 119 2.56 3.40 0.52
CA VAL A 119 3.78 3.06 1.28
C VAL A 119 4.13 4.20 2.23
N LEU A 120 4.18 5.44 1.72
CA LEU A 120 4.49 6.63 2.52
C LEU A 120 3.52 6.80 3.68
N ILE A 121 2.21 6.71 3.42
CA ILE A 121 1.18 6.85 4.45
C ILE A 121 1.32 5.76 5.50
N THR A 122 1.50 4.51 5.06
CA THR A 122 1.63 3.36 5.95
C THR A 122 2.86 3.48 6.84
N GLU A 123 4.01 3.84 6.27
CA GLU A 123 5.24 4.09 7.03
C GLU A 123 5.10 5.25 8.02
N CYS A 124 4.55 6.38 7.58
CA CYS A 124 4.30 7.51 8.47
C CYS A 124 3.44 7.10 9.67
N VAL A 125 2.35 6.37 9.44
CA VAL A 125 1.48 5.89 10.51
C VAL A 125 2.21 4.88 11.39
N ALA A 126 2.93 3.91 10.82
CA ALA A 126 3.67 2.91 11.57
C ALA A 126 4.76 3.53 12.45
N ILE A 127 5.51 4.52 11.94
CA ILE A 127 6.51 5.28 12.69
C ILE A 127 5.86 6.08 13.82
N LEU A 128 4.71 6.72 13.59
CA LEU A 128 3.99 7.47 14.63
C LEU A 128 3.50 6.53 15.74
N VAL A 129 2.95 5.38 15.38
CA VAL A 129 2.56 4.33 16.33
C VAL A 129 3.77 3.84 17.11
N GLU A 130 4.88 3.55 16.43
CA GLU A 130 6.10 3.08 17.08
C GLU A 130 6.69 4.14 18.02
N ARG A 131 6.69 5.42 17.64
CA ARG A 131 7.15 6.52 18.50
C ARG A 131 6.30 6.68 19.75
N ALA A 132 5.01 6.38 19.69
CA ALA A 132 4.13 6.35 20.86
C ALA A 132 4.40 5.16 21.80
N GLN A 133 5.20 4.18 21.37
CA GLN A 133 5.59 2.98 22.13
C GLN A 133 4.41 2.27 22.83
N PRO A 134 3.28 2.02 22.15
CA PRO A 134 2.14 1.37 22.79
C PRO A 134 2.50 -0.07 23.17
N ARG A 135 1.97 -0.53 24.30
CA ARG A 135 2.15 -1.91 24.78
C ARG A 135 1.12 -2.88 24.21
N ASN A 136 -0.03 -2.36 23.74
CA ASN A 136 -1.12 -3.18 23.24
C ASN A 136 -1.00 -3.44 21.72
N PRO A 137 -0.89 -4.70 21.26
CA PRO A 137 -0.81 -5.03 19.83
C PRO A 137 -2.03 -4.57 19.01
N PHE A 138 -3.19 -4.42 19.64
CA PHE A 138 -4.39 -3.90 18.95
C PHE A 138 -4.16 -2.48 18.41
N VAL A 139 -3.31 -1.67 19.05
CA VAL A 139 -2.98 -0.33 18.54
C VAL A 139 -2.28 -0.44 17.19
N TYR A 140 -1.32 -1.37 17.05
CA TYR A 140 -0.65 -1.60 15.77
C TYR A 140 -1.64 -2.11 14.71
N ILE A 141 -2.50 -3.06 15.06
CA ILE A 141 -3.51 -3.61 14.14
C ILE A 141 -4.47 -2.51 13.65
N PHE A 142 -5.09 -1.75 14.57
CA PHE A 142 -6.09 -0.76 14.20
C PHE A 142 -5.49 0.47 13.54
N CYS A 143 -4.34 0.97 14.02
CA CYS A 143 -3.71 2.16 13.46
C CYS A 143 -2.95 1.85 12.16
N SER A 144 -2.00 0.91 12.19
CA SER A 144 -1.15 0.61 11.04
C SER A 144 -1.84 -0.29 10.02
N GLY A 145 -2.69 -1.24 10.45
CA GLY A 145 -3.38 -2.15 9.54
C GLY A 145 -4.66 -1.56 8.92
N PHE A 146 -5.62 -1.15 9.75
CA PHE A 146 -6.93 -0.66 9.28
C PHE A 146 -6.89 0.82 8.89
N PHE A 147 -6.49 1.70 9.81
CA PHE A 147 -6.56 3.15 9.60
C PHE A 147 -5.60 3.63 8.50
N ALA A 148 -4.35 3.15 8.49
CA ALA A 148 -3.41 3.52 7.43
C ALA A 148 -3.90 3.10 6.04
N ALA A 149 -4.51 1.91 5.92
CA ALA A 149 -5.10 1.44 4.68
C ALA A 149 -6.32 2.29 4.26
N ALA A 150 -7.20 2.63 5.21
CA ALA A 150 -8.34 3.52 4.95
C ALA A 150 -7.89 4.90 4.48
N LEU A 151 -6.90 5.50 5.16
CA LEU A 151 -6.34 6.79 4.83
C LEU A 151 -5.62 6.76 3.47
N SER A 152 -4.89 5.68 3.20
CA SER A 152 -4.25 5.45 1.91
C SER A 152 -5.28 5.38 0.79
N ALA A 153 -6.31 4.55 0.91
CA ALA A 153 -7.38 4.44 -0.08
C ALA A 153 -8.06 5.79 -0.35
N LEU A 154 -8.38 6.53 0.72
CA LEU A 154 -8.98 7.86 0.64
C LEU A 154 -8.11 8.84 -0.15
N LEU A 155 -6.82 8.92 0.19
CA LEU A 155 -5.89 9.86 -0.45
C LEU A 155 -5.58 9.44 -1.89
N CYS A 156 -5.44 8.14 -2.17
CA CYS A 156 -5.27 7.64 -3.54
C CYS A 156 -6.46 8.03 -4.42
N LEU A 157 -7.68 7.80 -3.92
CA LEU A 157 -8.90 8.10 -4.66
C LEU A 157 -9.06 9.61 -4.90
N THR A 158 -8.94 10.42 -3.85
CA THR A 158 -9.12 11.87 -3.94
C THR A 158 -8.04 12.54 -4.78
N LEU A 159 -6.79 12.12 -4.68
CA LEU A 159 -5.71 12.65 -5.53
C LEU A 159 -5.82 12.17 -6.98
N SER A 160 -6.25 10.92 -7.22
CA SER A 160 -6.52 10.44 -8.59
C SER A 160 -7.61 11.27 -9.26
N LEU A 161 -8.71 11.55 -8.54
CA LEU A 161 -9.79 12.39 -9.06
C LEU A 161 -9.38 13.85 -9.21
N GLY A 162 -8.61 14.38 -8.28
CA GLY A 162 -8.03 15.72 -8.39
C GLY A 162 -7.13 15.86 -9.61
N LEU A 163 -6.33 14.83 -9.92
CA LEU A 163 -5.49 14.80 -11.12
C LEU A 163 -6.32 14.74 -12.40
N LEU A 164 -7.33 13.85 -12.44
CA LEU A 164 -8.25 13.76 -13.58
C LEU A 164 -9.02 15.06 -13.82
N TRP A 165 -9.45 15.72 -12.74
CA TRP A 165 -10.09 17.03 -12.80
C TRP A 165 -9.15 18.12 -13.31
N TYR A 166 -7.90 18.13 -12.85
CA TYR A 166 -6.88 19.08 -13.27
C TYR A 166 -6.53 18.96 -14.76
N ASP A 167 -6.36 17.73 -15.26
CA ASP A 167 -6.06 17.51 -16.68
C ASP A 167 -7.27 17.81 -17.58
N GLY A 168 -8.50 17.72 -17.06
CA GLY A 168 -9.72 18.08 -17.77
C GLY A 168 -10.06 17.18 -18.97
N LEU A 169 -9.32 16.08 -19.15
CA LEU A 169 -9.52 15.10 -20.23
C LEU A 169 -10.60 14.07 -19.90
N PHE A 170 -10.87 13.87 -18.61
CA PHE A 170 -11.90 12.97 -18.11
C PHE A 170 -13.17 13.75 -17.80
N ALA A 171 -14.28 13.35 -18.43
CA ALA A 171 -15.59 13.90 -18.12
C ALA A 171 -16.00 13.47 -16.71
N MET A 172 -15.89 14.39 -15.75
CA MET A 172 -16.24 14.10 -14.36
C MET A 172 -17.73 13.76 -14.26
N PRO A 173 -18.10 12.63 -13.63
CA PRO A 173 -19.50 12.26 -13.51
C PRO A 173 -20.32 13.29 -12.73
N GLU A 174 -21.55 13.54 -13.18
CA GLU A 174 -22.49 14.50 -12.55
C GLU A 174 -22.94 14.07 -11.14
N TRP A 175 -22.77 12.79 -10.77
CA TRP A 175 -23.16 12.22 -9.48
C TRP A 175 -22.19 12.52 -8.32
N LEU A 176 -21.54 13.68 -8.33
CA LEU A 176 -20.59 14.03 -7.26
C LEU A 176 -21.27 14.05 -5.88
N GLU A 177 -22.59 14.27 -5.84
CA GLU A 177 -23.41 14.21 -4.61
C GLU A 177 -23.51 12.79 -4.03
N ASP A 178 -23.55 11.74 -4.87
CA ASP A 178 -23.55 10.33 -4.45
C ASP A 178 -22.13 9.74 -4.27
N PHE A 179 -21.10 10.53 -4.59
CA PHE A 179 -19.70 10.12 -4.58
C PHE A 179 -19.22 9.63 -3.20
N ILE A 180 -19.79 10.15 -2.12
CA ILE A 180 -19.49 9.72 -0.74
C ILE A 180 -19.83 8.23 -0.54
N GLY A 181 -20.93 7.74 -1.13
CA GLY A 181 -21.33 6.34 -1.03
C GLY A 181 -20.31 5.42 -1.70
N TYR A 182 -19.90 5.75 -2.93
CA TYR A 182 -18.87 4.99 -3.66
C TYR A 182 -17.50 5.05 -2.98
N LEU A 183 -17.14 6.20 -2.42
CA LEU A 183 -15.92 6.39 -1.66
C LEU A 183 -15.86 5.44 -0.46
N TRP A 184 -16.96 5.31 0.30
CA TRP A 184 -17.05 4.34 1.39
C TRP A 184 -16.98 2.90 0.91
N LEU A 185 -17.63 2.57 -0.21
CA LEU A 185 -17.60 1.22 -0.79
C LEU A 185 -16.20 0.79 -1.25
N LEU A 186 -15.29 1.73 -1.52
CA LEU A 186 -13.91 1.44 -1.88
C LEU A 186 -12.98 1.42 -0.67
N ILE A 187 -13.07 2.45 0.19
CA ILE A 187 -12.19 2.61 1.35
C ILE A 187 -12.43 1.51 2.38
N PHE A 188 -13.69 1.17 2.66
CA PHE A 188 -14.01 0.23 3.73
C PHE A 188 -13.48 -1.18 3.46
N PRO A 189 -13.73 -1.80 2.29
CA PRO A 189 -13.18 -3.11 2.01
C PRO A 189 -11.65 -3.11 1.89
N GLU A 190 -11.05 -2.04 1.39
CA GLU A 190 -9.58 -1.90 1.35
C GLU A 190 -8.99 -1.92 2.77
N ALA A 191 -9.55 -1.11 3.67
CA ALA A 191 -9.16 -1.08 5.08
C ALA A 191 -9.38 -2.44 5.76
N PHE A 192 -10.50 -3.09 5.43
CA PHE A 192 -10.87 -4.38 6.00
C PHE A 192 -9.92 -5.49 5.55
N ILE A 193 -9.60 -5.59 4.25
CA ILE A 193 -8.67 -6.59 3.71
C ILE A 193 -7.30 -6.44 4.36
N ASN A 194 -6.72 -5.24 4.35
CA ASN A 194 -5.40 -5.00 4.95
C ASN A 194 -5.42 -5.26 6.45
N GLY A 195 -6.41 -4.72 7.17
CA GLY A 195 -6.54 -4.92 8.61
C GLY A 195 -6.72 -6.38 9.02
N MET A 196 -7.50 -7.16 8.27
CA MET A 196 -7.67 -8.60 8.50
C MET A 196 -6.38 -9.38 8.25
N VAL A 197 -5.67 -9.10 7.16
CA VAL A 197 -4.37 -9.71 6.86
C VAL A 197 -3.37 -9.41 7.97
N ILE A 198 -3.27 -8.16 8.40
CA ILE A 198 -2.35 -7.76 9.49
C ILE A 198 -2.78 -8.38 10.82
N SER A 199 -4.07 -8.45 11.13
CA SER A 199 -4.55 -9.12 12.34
C SER A 199 -4.16 -10.60 12.36
N ALA A 200 -4.37 -11.30 11.24
CA ALA A 200 -3.99 -12.71 11.11
C ALA A 200 -2.48 -12.89 11.25
N LEU A 201 -1.67 -12.05 10.62
CA LEU A 201 -0.22 -12.11 10.72
C LEU A 201 0.26 -11.84 12.14
N VAL A 202 -0.26 -10.82 12.83
CA VAL A 202 0.12 -10.53 14.23
C VAL A 202 -0.16 -11.73 15.14
N VAL A 203 -1.23 -12.49 14.89
CA VAL A 203 -1.62 -13.64 15.71
C VAL A 203 -0.85 -14.92 15.33
N PHE A 204 -0.75 -15.24 14.04
CA PHE A 204 -0.27 -16.55 13.58
C PHE A 204 1.19 -16.56 13.13
N SER A 205 1.68 -15.45 12.58
CA SER A 205 3.05 -15.34 12.04
C SER A 205 3.58 -13.93 12.25
N PRO A 206 3.64 -13.45 13.51
CA PRO A 206 4.14 -12.11 13.79
C PRO A 206 5.57 -11.98 13.27
N GLU A 207 6.28 -13.11 13.13
CA GLU A 207 7.62 -13.23 12.58
C GLU A 207 7.85 -12.65 11.19
N TRP A 208 6.78 -12.51 10.41
CA TRP A 208 6.84 -12.02 9.03
C TRP A 208 6.67 -10.50 8.91
N LEU A 209 6.13 -9.84 9.94
CA LEU A 209 5.97 -8.39 9.94
C LEU A 209 7.28 -7.73 10.33
N GLU A 210 7.93 -7.03 9.39
CA GLU A 210 9.20 -6.32 9.60
C GLU A 210 9.02 -5.10 10.51
N THR A 211 7.90 -4.37 10.39
CA THR A 211 7.63 -3.17 11.21
C THR A 211 7.04 -3.48 12.60
N PHE A 212 6.81 -4.75 12.94
CA PHE A 212 6.14 -5.14 14.19
C PHE A 212 7.14 -5.52 15.30
N ASN A 213 7.16 -4.72 16.37
CA ASN A 213 8.01 -4.97 17.54
C ASN A 213 7.44 -6.06 18.47
N ARG A 214 7.73 -7.33 18.16
CA ARG A 214 7.22 -8.49 18.90
C ARG A 214 7.60 -8.51 20.36
N THR A 215 8.84 -8.17 20.69
CA THR A 215 9.33 -8.24 22.07
C THR A 215 8.55 -7.28 22.97
N ARG A 216 8.14 -6.11 22.46
CA ARG A 216 7.30 -5.18 23.20
C ARG A 216 5.82 -5.61 23.24
N TYR A 217 5.26 -6.01 22.11
CA TYR A 217 3.82 -6.27 22.03
C TYR A 217 3.39 -7.62 22.62
N LEU A 218 4.29 -8.59 22.65
CA LEU A 218 4.03 -9.95 23.14
C LEU A 218 4.80 -10.27 24.43
N SER A 219 5.47 -9.29 25.06
CA SER A 219 6.04 -9.50 26.40
C SER A 219 4.93 -9.81 27.39
N ALA A 220 5.15 -10.82 28.24
CA ALA A 220 4.27 -11.09 29.37
C ALA A 220 4.14 -9.81 30.23
N PRO A 221 2.94 -9.52 30.79
CA PRO A 221 2.80 -8.45 31.76
C PRO A 221 3.77 -8.73 32.91
N TRP A 222 4.65 -7.78 33.20
CA TRP A 222 5.52 -7.85 34.36
C TRP A 222 4.62 -7.94 35.60
N LYS A 223 4.74 -9.02 36.39
CA LYS A 223 4.09 -9.11 37.71
C LYS A 223 4.83 -8.16 38.64
N ASP A 224 4.31 -6.95 38.83
CA ASP A 224 4.65 -6.11 39.99
C ASP A 224 3.95 -6.63 41.26
N ASP A 225 4.08 -7.93 41.52
CA ASP A 225 3.74 -8.53 42.82
C ASP A 225 5.07 -8.82 43.53
N ASP A 226 5.76 -7.76 43.93
CA ASP A 226 6.74 -7.90 45.01
C ASP A 226 5.92 -8.21 46.28
N PRO A 227 6.13 -9.38 46.93
CA PRO A 227 5.50 -9.63 48.20
C PRO A 227 6.08 -8.62 49.19
N LYS A 228 5.25 -7.66 49.62
CA LYS A 228 5.56 -6.86 50.81
C LYS A 228 5.70 -7.84 51.98
N SER A 229 6.95 -8.18 52.30
CA SER A 229 7.38 -8.85 53.53
C SER A 229 7.13 -7.96 54.74
#